data_AF-A0A3S4SIU8-F1
#
_entry.id   AF-A0A3S4SIU8-F1
#
_cell.length_a   1.000
_cell.length_b   1.000
_cell.length_c   1.000
_cell.angle_alpha   90.00
_cell.angle_beta   90.00
_cell.angle_gamma   90.00
#
_symmetry.space_group_name_H-M   'P 1'
#
loop_
_entity.id
_entity.type
_entity.pdbx_description
1 polymer ?
#
loop_
_entity_poly.entity_id
_entity_poly.type
_entity_poly.pdbx_seq_one_letter_code
_entity_poly.pdbx_strand_id
1 'polypeptide(L)' 'MLSQLVFGSEFNQAQILGRGDGAFSPASLGSVHVRNRFVRAGTGESMADRAGLIGADYVKIHEDLPRGGVGLAFTTSIIR' A
#
# COMPACT_ATOMS: atom_id res chain seq x y z
N MET A 1 -34.62 18.55 -27.20
CA MET A 1 -33.88 17.30 -27.47
C MET A 1 -32.45 17.68 -27.83
N LEU A 2 -31.54 17.55 -26.85
CA LEU A 2 -30.07 17.30 -26.87
C LEU A 2 -29.27 17.79 -28.10
N SER A 3 -28.18 18.55 -27.99
CA SER A 3 -27.01 18.27 -27.14
C SER A 3 -26.09 19.50 -27.05
N GLN A 4 -25.72 19.86 -25.82
CA GLN A 4 -24.44 20.53 -25.53
C GLN A 4 -23.41 19.43 -25.25
N LEU A 5 -22.27 19.46 -25.92
CA LEU A 5 -21.05 18.78 -25.48
C LEU A 5 -19.88 19.69 -25.81
N VAL A 6 -19.70 20.66 -24.92
CA VAL A 6 -18.52 21.52 -24.84
C VAL A 6 -17.33 20.62 -24.52
N PHE A 7 -16.45 20.44 -25.51
CA PHE A 7 -15.08 20.00 -25.29
C PHE A 7 -14.37 21.07 -24.48
N GLY A 8 -14.19 20.81 -23.19
CA GLY A 8 -13.49 21.71 -22.28
C GLY A 8 -13.53 21.19 -20.85
N SER A 9 -12.50 20.46 -20.45
CA SER A 9 -12.04 20.47 -19.07
C SER A 9 -10.52 20.51 -19.07
N GLU A 10 -10.02 21.74 -18.96
CA GLU A 10 -8.66 22.01 -18.53
C GLU A 10 -8.43 21.28 -17.20
N PHE A 11 -7.43 20.40 -17.17
CA PHE A 11 -6.93 19.85 -15.92
C PHE A 11 -6.32 21.00 -15.12
N ASN A 12 -7.12 21.57 -14.21
CA ASN A 12 -6.68 22.64 -13.33
C ASN A 12 -5.47 22.15 -12.52
N GLN A 13 -4.36 22.89 -12.50
CA GLN A 13 -3.19 22.57 -11.68
C GLN A 13 -3.54 22.43 -10.19
N ALA A 14 -4.66 23.01 -9.73
CA ALA A 14 -5.19 22.80 -8.38
C ALA A 14 -5.72 21.37 -8.13
N GLN A 15 -6.08 20.59 -9.16
CA GLN A 15 -6.39 19.16 -9.02
C GLN A 15 -5.11 18.30 -8.91
N ILE A 16 -3.97 18.78 -9.41
CA ILE A 16 -2.66 18.13 -9.23
C ILE A 16 -2.13 18.37 -7.80
N LEU A 17 -2.44 19.53 -7.22
CA LEU A 17 -2.20 19.86 -5.80
C LEU A 17 -3.34 19.35 -4.91
N GLY A 18 -3.72 18.09 -5.11
CA GLY A 18 -4.90 17.48 -4.51
C GLY A 18 -5.04 17.75 -3.01
N ARG A 19 -6.28 18.05 -2.60
CA ARG A 19 -6.77 17.93 -1.23
C ARG A 19 -6.06 16.78 -0.52
N GLY A 20 -5.25 17.08 0.50
CA GLY A 20 -4.84 16.23 1.65
C GLY A 20 -4.48 14.74 1.52
N ASP A 21 -4.60 14.09 0.35
CA ASP A 21 -4.91 12.66 0.28
C ASP A 21 -4.14 11.91 -0.81
N GLY A 22 -2.88 12.29 -1.04
CA GLY A 22 -1.98 11.57 -1.95
C GLY A 22 -1.49 10.23 -1.39
N ALA A 23 -0.86 9.38 -2.23
CA ALA A 23 -0.31 8.09 -1.78
C ALA A 23 0.70 8.20 -0.62
N PHE A 24 1.42 9.32 -0.53
CA PHE A 24 2.38 9.61 0.53
C PHE A 24 1.75 10.22 1.78
N SER A 25 0.46 10.57 1.75
CA SER A 25 -0.23 11.16 2.91
C SER A 25 -0.48 10.10 3.99
N PRO A 26 -0.29 10.44 5.27
CA PRO A 26 -0.71 9.59 6.37
C PRO A 26 -2.20 9.25 6.31
N ALA A 27 -2.58 8.13 6.92
CA ALA A 27 -3.98 7.71 7.03
C ALA A 27 -4.23 6.98 8.35
N SER A 28 -5.49 6.85 8.72
CA SER A 28 -5.94 6.06 9.86
C SER A 28 -6.83 4.93 9.38
N LEU A 29 -6.53 3.71 9.81
CA LEU A 29 -7.32 2.50 9.59
C LEU A 29 -7.90 2.09 10.95
N GLY A 30 -9.06 2.65 11.31
CA GLY A 30 -9.59 2.55 12.67
C GLY A 30 -8.65 3.22 13.68
N SER A 31 -8.18 2.46 14.67
CA SER A 31 -7.20 2.92 15.68
C SER A 31 -5.74 2.82 15.21
N VAL A 32 -5.49 2.27 14.02
CA VAL A 32 -4.13 2.11 13.48
C VAL A 32 -3.77 3.30 12.62
N HIS A 33 -2.70 4.01 12.97
CA HIS A 33 -2.16 5.10 12.17
C HIS A 33 -1.04 4.60 11.24
N VAL A 34 -1.17 4.87 9.95
CA VAL A 34 -0.17 4.53 8.93
C VAL A 34 0.46 5.81 8.37
N ARG A 35 1.79 5.77 8.18
CA ARG A 35 2.58 6.93 7.74
C ARG A 35 2.36 7.32 6.28
N ASN A 36 1.81 6.41 5.47
CA ASN A 36 1.47 6.59 4.07
C ASN A 36 0.49 5.49 3.62
N ARG A 37 0.08 5.53 2.35
CA ARG A 37 -0.89 4.61 1.75
C ARG A 37 -0.23 3.49 0.93
N PHE A 38 1.07 3.24 1.13
CA PHE A 38 1.76 2.11 0.52
C PHE A 38 1.54 0.85 1.34
N VAL A 39 0.88 -0.13 0.73
CA VAL A 39 0.53 -1.40 1.36
C VAL A 39 1.23 -2.55 0.65
N ARG A 40 1.98 -3.36 1.41
CA ARG A 40 2.47 -4.65 0.92
C ARG A 40 1.34 -5.67 1.02
N ALA A 41 0.85 -6.13 -0.12
CA ALA A 41 -0.15 -7.21 -0.19
C ALA A 41 0.41 -8.53 0.39
N GLY A 42 -0.48 -9.41 0.86
CA GLY A 42 -0.09 -10.77 1.24
C GLY A 42 0.36 -11.56 0.00
N THR A 43 1.57 -12.08 0.00
CA THR A 43 2.15 -12.84 -1.12
C THR A 43 2.75 -14.11 -0.58
N GLY A 44 2.47 -15.28 -1.15
CA GLY A 44 3.11 -16.52 -0.71
C GLY A 44 4.61 -16.47 -0.94
N GLU A 45 5.42 -16.15 0.09
CA GLU A 45 6.87 -16.12 -0.04
C GLU A 45 7.50 -17.52 -0.09
N SER A 46 6.76 -18.58 0.26
CA SER A 46 7.27 -19.97 0.33
C SER A 46 8.55 -20.10 1.19
N MET A 47 8.63 -19.31 2.27
CA MET A 47 9.78 -19.24 3.18
C MET A 47 9.57 -19.93 4.53
N ALA A 48 8.52 -20.77 4.62
CA ALA A 48 8.36 -21.69 5.74
C ALA A 48 9.14 -22.97 5.47
N ASP A 49 9.73 -23.55 6.50
CA ASP A 49 10.25 -24.93 6.41
C ASP A 49 9.10 -25.96 6.36
N ARG A 50 9.44 -27.26 6.28
CA ARG A 50 8.44 -28.34 6.26
C ARG A 50 7.60 -28.44 7.54
N ALA A 51 8.04 -27.83 8.65
CA ALA A 51 7.30 -27.74 9.89
C ALA A 51 6.41 -26.48 9.96
N GLY A 52 6.46 -25.61 8.93
CA GLY A 52 5.74 -24.35 8.89
C GLY A 52 6.44 -23.20 9.63
N LEU A 53 7.70 -23.37 10.01
CA LEU A 53 8.47 -22.36 10.72
C LEU A 53 9.14 -21.39 9.75
N ILE A 54 9.00 -20.09 10.01
CA ILE A 54 9.67 -19.04 9.25
C ILE A 54 11.13 -18.88 9.68
N GLY A 55 12.02 -18.68 8.71
CA GLY A 55 13.44 -18.45 8.93
C GLY A 55 13.86 -16.98 8.96
N ALA A 56 15.16 -16.74 9.10
CA ALA A 56 15.76 -15.40 9.12
C ALA A 56 15.46 -14.57 7.86
N ASP A 57 15.33 -15.22 6.70
CA ASP A 57 15.04 -14.52 5.43
C ASP A 57 13.64 -13.89 5.42
N TYR A 58 12.65 -14.57 6.01
CA TYR A 58 11.30 -14.03 6.16
C TYR A 58 11.30 -12.82 7.10
N VAL A 59 12.03 -12.91 8.22
CA VAL A 59 12.22 -11.79 9.14
C VAL A 59 12.84 -10.61 8.41
N LYS A 60 13.93 -10.85 7.66
CA LYS A 60 14.64 -9.82 6.91
C LYS A 60 13.72 -9.06 5.95
N ILE A 61 12.85 -9.75 5.21
CA ILE A 61 11.89 -9.09 4.31
C ILE A 61 10.99 -8.13 5.09
N HIS A 62 10.41 -8.59 6.20
CA HIS A 62 9.49 -7.77 6.99
C HIS A 62 10.18 -6.61 7.72
N GLU A 63 11.48 -6.72 7.98
CA GLU A 63 12.28 -5.59 8.45
C GLU A 63 12.63 -4.59 7.32
N ASP A 64 12.84 -5.07 6.10
CA ASP A 64 13.23 -4.23 4.98
C ASP A 64 12.06 -3.42 4.40
N LEU A 65 10.82 -3.93 4.48
CA LEU A 65 9.61 -3.22 4.04
C LEU A 65 9.43 -1.83 4.68
N PRO A 66 9.44 -1.68 6.02
CA PRO A 66 9.34 -0.36 6.64
C PRO A 66 10.55 0.53 6.34
N ARG A 67 11.77 -0.05 6.22
CA ARG A 67 12.98 0.68 5.82
C ARG A 67 12.85 1.25 4.39
N GLY A 68 12.25 0.48 3.49
CA GLY A 68 11.91 0.89 2.11
C GLY A 68 10.71 1.82 2.00
N GLY A 69 10.03 2.09 3.12
CA GLY A 69 8.99 3.11 3.20
C GLY A 69 7.55 2.60 3.16
N VAL A 70 7.32 1.29 3.25
CA VAL A 70 5.97 0.71 3.33
C VAL A 70 5.29 1.15 4.62
N GLY A 71 4.04 1.61 4.52
CA GLY A 71 3.24 2.07 5.66
C GLY A 71 2.45 0.97 6.36
N LEU A 72 2.10 -0.10 5.64
CA LEU A 72 1.42 -1.28 6.15
C LEU A 72 1.85 -2.53 5.36
N ALA A 73 2.16 -3.61 6.07
CA ALA A 73 2.46 -4.89 5.45
C ALA A 73 1.60 -6.00 6.05
N PHE A 74 1.07 -6.87 5.19
CA PHE A 74 0.41 -8.09 5.60
C PHE A 74 1.39 -9.26 5.57
N THR A 75 1.37 -10.08 6.61
CA THR A 75 1.99 -11.40 6.58
C THR A 75 1.17 -12.32 5.69
N THR A 76 1.84 -13.15 4.89
CA THR A 76 1.17 -14.15 4.06
C THR A 76 0.80 -15.42 4.81
N SER A 77 0.06 -16.30 4.11
CA SER A 77 -0.12 -17.70 4.50
C SER A 77 1.20 -18.45 4.43
N ILE A 78 1.70 -18.87 5.59
CA ILE A 78 2.69 -19.94 5.72
C ILE A 78 1.97 -21.26 5.42
N ILE A 79 2.08 -21.73 4.18
CA ILE A 79 1.45 -22.98 3.73
C ILE A 79 2.36 -24.16 4.12
N ARG A 80 1.74 -25.21 4.68
CA ARG A 80 2.34 -26.52 4.98
C ARG A 80 2.31 -27.43 3.75
#